data_AF-U5NMW6-F1
#
_entry.id   AF-U5NMW6-F1
#
_cell.length_a   1.000
_cell.length_b   1.000
_cell.length_c   1.000
_cell.angle_alpha   90.00
_cell.angle_beta   90.00
_cell.angle_gamma   90.00
#
_symmetry.space_group_name_H-M   'P 1'
#
loop_
_entity.id
_entity.type
_entity.pdbx_description
1 polymer ?
#
loop_
_entity_poly.entity_id
_entity_poly.type
_entity_poly.pdbx_seq_one_letter_code
_entity_poly.pdbx_strand_id
1 'polypeptide(L)' 'MTHDWILDVLSDLRAYAERNALSELAAGLDETLRLARAELGAAPPVPEQDEPPPRPN' A
#
# COMPACT_ATOMS: atom_id res chain seq x y z
N MET A 1 -5.28 -3.21 -7.31
CA MET A 1 -4.92 -4.51 -6.71
C MET A 1 -3.43 -4.85 -6.83
N THR A 2 -2.51 -3.88 -6.95
CA THR A 2 -1.08 -4.23 -7.14
C THR A 2 -0.20 -3.91 -5.94
N HIS A 3 -0.66 -3.05 -5.03
CA HIS A 3 0.17 -2.60 -3.91
C HIS A 3 -0.53 -2.60 -2.55
N ASP A 4 -1.81 -2.97 -2.43
CA ASP A 4 -2.50 -2.94 -1.12
C ASP A 4 -1.91 -3.97 -0.13
N TRP A 5 -1.38 -5.09 -0.65
CA TRP A 5 -0.75 -6.14 0.15
C TRP A 5 0.45 -5.67 0.98
N ILE A 6 1.12 -4.58 0.57
CA ILE A 6 2.26 -4.05 1.32
C ILE A 6 1.83 -3.47 2.66
N LEU A 7 0.60 -2.94 2.76
CA LEU A 7 0.07 -2.37 4.00
C LEU A 7 -0.15 -3.47 5.05
N ASP A 8 -0.62 -4.65 4.62
CA ASP A 8 -0.79 -5.81 5.48
C ASP A 8 0.57 -6.29 6.00
N VAL A 9 1.57 -6.42 5.11
CA VAL A 9 2.93 -6.83 5.50
C VAL A 9 3.57 -5.84 6.47
N LEU A 10 3.45 -4.54 6.22
CA LEU A 10 3.98 -3.51 7.13
C LEU A 10 3.28 -3.54 8.49
N SER A 11 1.98 -3.82 8.52
CA SER A 11 1.21 -3.99 9.75
C SER A 11 1.68 -5.21 10.56
N ASP A 12 1.90 -6.35 9.89
CA ASP A 12 2.41 -7.57 10.52
C ASP A 12 3.80 -7.37 11.12
N LEU A 13 4.69 -6.70 10.40
CA LEU A 13 6.02 -6.35 10.89
C LEU A 13 5.95 -5.42 12.12
N ARG A 14 5.00 -4.46 12.13
CA ARG A 14 4.81 -3.58 13.28
C ARG A 14 4.36 -4.36 14.50
N ALA A 15 3.37 -5.23 14.33
CA ALA A 15 2.88 -6.10 15.41
C ALA A 15 3.99 -7.01 15.95
N TYR A 16 4.85 -7.54 15.08
CA TYR A 16 6.04 -8.29 15.49
C TYR A 16 6.99 -7.42 16.32
N ALA A 17 7.29 -6.20 15.87
CA ALA A 17 8.17 -5.29 16.58
C ALA A 17 7.64 -4.94 17.99
N GLU A 18 6.34 -4.63 18.10
CA GLU A 18 5.66 -4.37 19.38
C GLU A 18 5.78 -5.58 20.34
N ARG A 19 5.50 -6.80 19.83
CA ARG A 19 5.57 -8.04 20.62
C ARG A 19 6.97 -8.38 21.13
N ASN A 20 8.01 -7.88 20.46
CA ASN A 20 9.40 -8.15 20.80
C ASN A 20 10.10 -6.94 21.48
N ALA A 21 9.34 -5.94 21.92
CA ALA A 21 9.86 -4.73 22.56
C ALA A 21 10.89 -3.96 21.69
N LEU A 22 10.76 -4.04 20.36
CA LEU A 22 11.59 -3.32 19.39
C LEU A 22 10.97 -1.95 19.10
N SER A 23 10.92 -1.08 20.09
CA SER A 23 10.15 0.17 20.06
C SER A 23 10.53 1.13 18.93
N GLU A 24 11.82 1.27 18.62
CA GLU A 24 12.30 2.12 17.50
C GLU A 24 11.85 1.57 16.14
N LEU A 25 11.89 0.24 15.98
CA LEU A 25 11.44 -0.42 14.76
C LEU A 25 9.92 -0.26 14.58
N ALA A 26 9.14 -0.43 15.65
CA ALA A 26 7.69 -0.20 15.61
C ALA A 26 7.35 1.24 15.19
N ALA A 27 8.05 2.23 15.74
CA ALA A 27 7.87 3.63 15.40
C ALA A 27 8.23 3.92 13.92
N GLY A 28 9.32 3.35 13.41
CA GLY A 28 9.70 3.47 12.00
C GLY A 28 8.68 2.83 11.05
N LEU A 29 8.13 1.68 11.43
CA LEU A 29 7.08 1.00 10.66
C LEU A 29 5.75 1.78 10.67
N ASP A 30 5.43 2.48 11.75
CA ASP A 30 4.27 3.38 11.81
C ASP A 30 4.38 4.57 10.85
N GLU A 31 5.56 5.21 10.76
CA GLU A 31 5.81 6.24 9.75
C GLU A 31 5.72 5.67 8.33
N THR A 32 6.32 4.50 8.11
CA THR A 32 6.33 3.83 6.80
C THR A 32 4.90 3.49 6.34
N LEU A 33 4.05 3.00 7.25
CA LEU A 33 2.62 2.77 6.99
C LEU A 33 1.88 4.04 6.58
N ARG A 34 2.18 5.18 7.21
CA ARG A 34 1.58 6.48 6.86
C ARG A 34 2.00 6.92 5.46
N LEU A 35 3.28 6.83 5.14
CA LEU A 35 3.82 7.16 3.80
C LEU A 35 3.20 6.27 2.72
N ALA A 36 3.21 4.95 2.93
CA ALA A 36 2.65 4.00 1.97
C ALA A 36 1.15 4.27 1.71
N ARG A 37 0.35 4.54 2.75
CA ARG A 37 -1.07 4.91 2.57
C ARG A 37 -1.25 6.19 1.76
N ALA A 38 -0.40 7.20 1.99
CA ALA A 38 -0.46 8.45 1.24
C ALA A 38 -0.11 8.23 -0.24
N GLU A 39 0.95 7.48 -0.52
CA GLU A 39 1.38 7.18 -1.90
C GLU A 39 0.37 6.32 -2.66
N LEU A 40 -0.21 5.31 -1.99
CA LEU A 40 -1.21 4.43 -2.60
C LEU A 40 -2.57 5.10 -2.76
N GLY A 41 -2.98 5.95 -1.83
CA GLY A 41 -4.22 6.74 -1.93
C GLY A 41 -4.12 7.91 -2.92
N ALA A 42 -2.90 8.37 -3.23
CA ALA A 42 -2.64 9.41 -4.22
C ALA A 42 -2.54 8.89 -5.65
N ALA A 43 -2.59 7.57 -5.87
CA ALA A 43 -2.66 7.02 -7.21
C ALA A 43 -3.93 7.56 -7.89
N PRO A 44 -3.83 8.35 -8.99
CA PRO A 44 -5.01 8.78 -9.72
C PRO A 44 -5.78 7.53 -10.18
N PRO A 45 -7.12 7.57 -10.25
CA PRO A 45 -7.88 6.48 -10.84
C PRO A 45 -7.33 6.28 -12.25
N VAL A 46 -6.67 5.14 -12.46
CA VAL A 46 -6.26 4.71 -13.80
C VAL A 46 -7.57 4.65 -14.59
N PRO A 47 -7.74 5.40 -15.69
CA PRO A 47 -8.94 5.26 -16.49
C PRO A 47 -8.97 3.80 -16.95
N GLU A 48 -10.05 3.13 -16.55
CA GLU A 48 -10.40 1.77 -16.89
C GLU A 48 -10.19 1.59 -18.40
N GLN A 49 -9.10 0.90 -18.79
CA GLN A 49 -8.86 0.50 -20.17
C GLN A 49 -9.79 -0.66 -20.49
N ASP A 50 -11.07 -0.35 -20.70
CA ASP A 50 -12.10 -1.32 -21.09
C ASP A 50 -12.94 -0.79 -22.26
N GLU A 51 -12.34 0.03 -23.14
CA GLU A 51 -12.95 0.30 -24.44
C GLU A 51 -12.35 -0.66 -25.48
N PRO A 52 -13.12 -1.66 -25.98
CA PRO A 52 -12.67 -2.47 -27.10
C PRO A 52 -12.55 -1.57 -28.33
N PRO A 53 -11.54 -1.77 -29.21
CA PRO A 53 -11.32 -0.88 -30.33
C PRO A 53 -12.55 -0.85 -31.24
N PRO A 54 -12.97 0.34 -31.73
CA PRO A 54 -14.08 0.40 -32.67
C PRO A 54 -13.69 -0.34 -33.94
N ARG A 55 -14.52 -1.32 -34.34
CA ARG A 55 -14.33 -2.02 -35.61
C ARG A 55 -14.50 -1.00 -36.74
N PRO A 56 -13.54 -0.86 -37.67
CA PRO A 56 -13.78 -0.12 -38.90
C PRO A 56 -14.81 -0.87 -39.77
N ASN A 57 -15.66 -0.07 -40.42
CA ASN A 57 -16.83 -0.39 -41.24
C ASN A 57 -16.59 -1.47 -42.32
#